data_AF-A0A7C7CWM4-F1
#
_entry.id   AF-A0A7C7CWM4-F1
#
_cell.length_a   1.000
_cell.length_b   1.000
_cell.length_c   1.000
_cell.angle_alpha   90.00
_cell.angle_beta   90.00
_cell.angle_gamma   90.00
#
_symmetry.space_group_name_H-M   'P 1'
#
loop_
_entity.id
_entity.type
_entity.pdbx_description
1 polymer ?
#
loop_
_entity_poly.entity_id
_entity_poly.type
_entity_poly.pdbx_seq_one_letter_code
_entity_poly.pdbx_strand_id
1 'polypeptide(L)'
;MTINDIKAGIATISDSTMVLCNGGNNGDATVIMTGGSAPYSYAWNTTPMQTNAQAIELTAGIYTVTITDNIGCTNTISANIAEPAPMVLIPSVIDANCGQANGSVSVNASGGTGTYTYLWDD
;
A
#
# COMPACT_ATOMS: atom_id res chain seq x y z
N MET A 1 -0.27 29.32 38.61
CA MET A 1 0.78 28.40 38.13
C MET A 1 0.49 28.15 36.66
N THR A 2 1.11 28.92 35.78
CA THR A 2 0.86 28.88 34.33
C THR A 2 1.68 27.75 33.73
N ILE A 3 1.06 26.60 33.48
CA ILE A 3 1.66 25.59 32.61
C ILE A 3 1.49 26.11 31.19
N ASN A 4 2.52 26.80 30.69
CA ASN A 4 2.71 27.12 29.28
C ASN A 4 3.35 25.90 28.59
N ASP A 5 2.78 24.71 28.83
CA ASP A 5 3.18 23.50 28.12
C ASP A 5 2.70 23.68 26.69
N ILE A 6 3.64 23.99 25.80
CA ILE A 6 3.38 23.95 24.35
C ILE A 6 2.97 22.51 24.08
N LYS A 7 1.66 22.27 23.99
CA LYS A 7 1.11 20.95 23.72
C LYS A 7 1.76 20.44 22.43
N ALA A 8 2.54 19.37 22.56
CA ALA A 8 3.10 18.68 21.43
C ALA A 8 1.99 18.42 20.40
N GLY A 9 2.27 18.73 19.13
CA GLY A 9 1.32 18.46 18.06
C GLY A 9 0.99 16.97 18.01
N ILE A 10 -0.22 16.62 17.58
CA ILE A 10 -0.65 15.24 17.37
C ILE A 10 -0.68 14.98 15.87
N ALA A 11 0.08 13.97 15.43
CA ALA A 11 0.06 13.46 14.06
C ALA A 11 -0.98 12.34 13.93
N THR A 12 -1.81 12.39 12.89
CA THR A 12 -2.75 11.31 12.55
C THR A 12 -2.80 11.07 11.05
N ILE A 13 -2.90 9.82 10.61
CA ILE A 13 -3.18 9.50 9.21
C ILE A 13 -4.65 9.86 8.96
N SER A 14 -4.89 10.81 8.05
CA SER A 14 -6.24 11.26 7.71
C SER A 14 -6.87 10.42 6.59
N ASP A 15 -6.03 9.97 5.66
CA ASP A 15 -6.45 9.20 4.49
C ASP A 15 -5.33 8.28 4.03
N SER A 16 -5.70 7.16 3.42
CA SER A 16 -4.76 6.24 2.78
C SER A 16 -5.47 5.40 1.72
N THR A 17 -4.85 5.26 0.56
CA THR A 17 -5.33 4.38 -0.50
C THR A 17 -4.46 3.13 -0.60
N MET A 18 -5.11 1.99 -0.82
CA MET A 18 -4.44 0.72 -1.08
C MET A 18 -4.01 0.63 -2.55
N VAL A 19 -3.02 -0.20 -2.83
CA VAL A 19 -2.60 -0.49 -4.20
C VAL A 19 -3.70 -1.28 -4.91
N LEU A 20 -3.98 -0.96 -6.18
CA LEU A 20 -5.06 -1.62 -6.95
C LEU A 20 -4.70 -3.01 -7.50
N CYS A 21 -3.41 -3.26 -7.74
CA CYS A 21 -2.88 -4.48 -8.32
C CYS A 21 -1.74 -5.00 -7.45
N ASN A 22 -1.54 -6.32 -7.41
CA ASN A 22 -0.37 -6.88 -6.74
C ASN A 22 0.91 -6.34 -7.40
N GLY A 23 1.83 -5.77 -6.61
CA GLY A 23 3.06 -5.15 -7.10
C GLY A 23 2.86 -3.76 -7.73
N GLY A 24 1.67 -3.18 -7.64
CA GLY A 24 1.43 -1.80 -8.08
C GLY A 24 2.08 -0.76 -7.16
N ASN A 25 2.09 0.49 -7.62
CA ASN A 25 2.69 1.62 -6.93
C ASN A 25 1.74 2.82 -6.88
N ASN A 26 0.43 2.59 -6.82
CA ASN A 26 -0.59 3.64 -6.86
C ASN A 26 -1.27 3.88 -5.51
N GLY A 27 -0.68 3.39 -4.42
CA GLY A 27 -1.12 3.73 -3.07
C GLY A 27 -0.66 5.13 -2.68
N ASP A 28 -1.35 5.72 -1.71
CA ASP A 28 -0.98 7.00 -1.10
C ASP A 28 -1.36 7.03 0.38
N ALA A 29 -0.71 7.92 1.13
CA ALA A 29 -1.00 8.16 2.54
C ALA A 29 -0.92 9.65 2.83
N THR A 30 -1.94 10.18 3.50
CA THR A 30 -2.01 11.58 3.91
C THR A 30 -1.99 11.69 5.43
N VAL A 31 -1.10 12.54 5.96
CA VAL A 31 -1.02 12.85 7.39
C VAL A 31 -1.50 14.26 7.67
N ILE A 32 -2.18 14.44 8.80
CA ILE A 32 -2.55 15.75 9.34
C ILE A 32 -1.88 15.96 10.70
N MET A 33 -1.49 17.21 10.96
CA MET A 33 -0.96 17.66 12.24
C MET A 33 -1.95 18.59 12.91
N THR A 34 -2.24 18.35 14.18
CA THR A 34 -3.08 19.22 15.01
C THR A 34 -2.32 19.69 16.25
N GLY A 35 -2.29 21.01 16.52
CA GLY A 35 -1.42 21.59 17.54
C GLY A 35 0.05 21.65 17.11
N GLY A 36 0.98 21.87 18.05
CA GLY A 36 2.39 22.10 17.74
C GLY A 36 2.68 23.52 17.22
N SER A 37 3.94 23.77 16.84
CA SER A 37 4.38 25.07 16.31
C SER A 37 4.79 24.99 14.84
N ALA A 38 3.96 25.56 13.96
CA ALA A 38 4.26 25.67 12.53
C ALA A 38 5.48 26.58 12.27
N PRO A 39 6.21 26.40 11.15
CA PRO A 39 6.01 25.39 10.10
C PRO A 39 6.37 23.96 10.52
N TYR A 40 5.82 22.96 9.82
CA TYR A 40 6.13 21.54 9.99
C TYR A 40 6.97 21.02 8.83
N SER A 41 7.97 20.20 9.11
CA SER A 41 8.72 19.44 8.12
C SER A 41 8.35 17.97 8.18
N TYR A 42 8.09 17.35 7.03
CA TYR A 42 7.75 15.93 6.91
C TYR A 42 8.94 15.17 6.33
N ALA A 43 9.17 13.95 6.81
CA ALA A 43 10.15 13.03 6.27
C ALA A 43 9.57 11.62 6.26
N TRP A 44 9.20 11.15 5.08
CA TRP A 44 8.73 9.78 4.87
C TRP A 44 9.91 8.83 4.63
N ASN A 45 9.82 7.58 5.10
CA ASN A 45 10.80 6.52 4.82
C ASN A 45 10.73 5.98 3.37
N THR A 46 10.40 6.82 2.40
CA THR A 46 10.33 6.48 0.97
C THR A 46 11.69 6.69 0.30
N THR A 47 11.86 6.13 -0.91
CA THR A 47 13.05 6.37 -1.75
C THR A 47 12.60 6.78 -3.15
N PRO A 48 12.81 8.04 -3.58
CA PRO A 48 13.39 9.16 -2.82
C PRO A 48 12.51 9.57 -1.63
N MET A 49 13.12 10.24 -0.64
CA MET A 49 12.41 10.73 0.54
C MET A 49 11.39 11.79 0.11
N GLN A 50 10.13 11.58 0.47
CA GLN A 50 9.06 12.55 0.27
C GLN A 50 8.97 13.45 1.51
N THR A 51 8.73 14.74 1.29
CA THR A 51 8.72 15.77 2.35
C THR A 51 7.41 16.55 2.46
N ASN A 52 6.36 16.04 1.81
CA ASN A 52 5.01 16.61 1.86
C ASN A 52 4.14 15.88 2.90
N ALA A 53 3.02 16.51 3.28
CA ALA A 53 2.02 15.88 4.14
C ALA A 53 1.32 14.67 3.49
N GLN A 54 1.30 14.62 2.16
CA GLN A 54 0.87 13.45 1.41
C GLN A 54 2.10 12.77 0.80
N ALA A 55 2.21 11.46 1.00
CA ALA A 55 3.12 10.60 0.26
C ALA A 55 2.34 9.83 -0.81
N ILE A 56 2.80 9.89 -2.05
CA ILE A 56 2.15 9.28 -3.22
C ILE A 56 3.06 8.22 -3.85
N GLU A 57 2.52 7.51 -4.83
CA GLU A 57 3.23 6.47 -5.60
C GLU A 57 3.82 5.36 -4.72
N LEU A 58 3.09 4.98 -3.68
CA LEU A 58 3.49 4.00 -2.69
C LEU A 58 3.14 2.58 -3.15
N THR A 59 4.05 1.64 -2.91
CA THR A 59 3.81 0.19 -3.07
C THR A 59 3.19 -0.36 -1.79
N ALA A 60 2.82 -1.64 -1.78
CA ALA A 60 2.43 -2.28 -0.53
C ALA A 60 3.57 -2.26 0.50
N GLY A 61 3.25 -1.90 1.74
CA GLY A 61 4.25 -1.78 2.80
C GLY A 61 3.84 -0.83 3.92
N ILE A 62 4.74 -0.71 4.89
CA ILE A 62 4.57 0.20 6.03
C ILE A 62 5.42 1.44 5.78
N TYR A 63 4.77 2.61 5.75
CA TYR A 63 5.40 3.90 5.61
C TYR A 63 5.31 4.70 6.90
N THR A 64 6.46 5.14 7.40
CA THR A 64 6.57 5.98 8.58
C THR A 64 6.91 7.39 8.17
N VAL A 65 6.13 8.36 8.66
CA VAL A 65 6.45 9.77 8.54
C VAL A 65 6.93 10.31 9.88
N THR A 66 8.07 11.00 9.84
CA THR A 66 8.55 11.82 10.95
C THR A 66 8.22 13.26 10.65
N ILE A 67 7.54 13.91 11.60
CA ILE A 67 7.08 15.29 11.48
C ILE A 67 7.75 16.10 12.57
N THR A 68 8.54 17.09 12.17
CA THR A 68 9.24 17.98 13.09
C THR A 68 8.60 19.36 13.05
N ASP A 69 8.30 19.92 14.20
CA ASP A 69 7.79 21.28 14.33
C ASP A 69 8.93 22.32 14.40
N ASN A 70 8.58 23.61 14.36
CA ASN A 70 9.55 24.71 14.36
C ASN A 70 10.37 24.84 15.66
N ILE A 71 9.94 24.18 16.74
CA ILE A 71 10.62 24.20 18.04
C ILE A 71 11.46 22.93 18.24
N GLY A 72 11.40 21.99 17.29
CA GLY A 72 12.20 20.76 17.26
C GLY A 72 11.50 19.55 17.86
N CYS A 73 10.21 19.63 18.19
CA CYS A 73 9.43 18.47 18.63
C CYS A 73 9.13 17.56 17.44
N THR A 74 9.42 16.26 17.59
CA THR A 74 9.18 15.24 16.57
C THR A 74 7.99 14.35 16.91
N ASN A 75 7.12 14.11 15.93
CA ASN A 75 6.08 13.09 15.98
C ASN A 75 6.33 12.05 14.89
N THR A 76 6.10 10.78 15.20
CA THR A 76 6.23 9.69 14.22
C THR A 76 4.92 8.92 14.15
N ILE A 77 4.44 8.68 12.94
CA ILE A 77 3.26 7.85 12.69
C ILE A 77 3.48 6.96 11.48
N SER A 78 2.85 5.79 11.49
CA SER A 78 2.92 4.79 10.43
C SER A 78 1.58 4.64 9.70
N ALA A 79 1.63 4.59 8.38
CA ALA A 79 0.56 4.15 7.50
C ALA A 79 0.89 2.76 6.93
N ASN A 80 -0.10 1.87 6.84
CA ASN A 80 0.04 0.56 6.20
C ASN A 80 -0.72 0.57 4.87
N ILE A 81 0.02 0.47 3.77
CA ILE A 81 -0.53 0.38 2.42
C ILE A 81 -0.68 -1.10 2.07
N ALA A 82 -1.91 -1.55 1.88
CA ALA A 82 -2.22 -2.93 1.50
C ALA A 82 -2.23 -3.11 -0.03
N GLU A 83 -2.15 -4.36 -0.48
CA GLU A 83 -2.38 -4.76 -1.89
C GLU A 83 -3.19 -6.06 -1.98
N PRO A 84 -3.80 -6.35 -3.14
CA PRO A 84 -4.46 -7.62 -3.39
C PRO A 84 -3.48 -8.79 -3.37
N ALA A 85 -4.00 -9.98 -3.04
CA ALA A 85 -3.26 -11.22 -3.21
C ALA A 85 -2.85 -11.41 -4.67
N PRO A 86 -1.63 -11.95 -4.93
CA PRO A 86 -1.17 -12.22 -6.28
C PRO A 86 -2.11 -13.20 -6.99
N MET A 87 -2.25 -13.03 -8.30
CA MET A 87 -2.98 -13.97 -9.14
C MET A 87 -2.15 -15.25 -9.30
N VAL A 88 -2.77 -16.40 -9.06
CA VAL A 88 -2.17 -17.72 -9.22
C VAL A 88 -2.99 -18.52 -10.22
N LEU A 89 -2.35 -18.98 -11.30
CA LEU A 89 -2.92 -19.97 -12.22
C LEU A 89 -2.56 -21.36 -11.73
N ILE A 90 -3.57 -22.21 -11.57
CA ILE A 90 -3.45 -23.59 -11.15
C ILE A 90 -3.83 -24.47 -12.35
N PRO A 91 -2.85 -25.02 -13.09
CA PRO A 91 -3.13 -25.97 -14.16
C PRO A 91 -3.54 -27.32 -13.57
N SER A 92 -4.59 -27.91 -14.13
CA SER A 92 -5.01 -29.27 -13.86
C SER A 92 -4.98 -30.04 -15.18
N VAL A 93 -4.14 -31.08 -15.22
CA VAL A 93 -3.95 -31.93 -16.40
C VAL A 93 -4.46 -33.33 -16.06
N ILE A 94 -5.36 -33.82 -16.90
CA ILE A 94 -5.75 -35.22 -16.95
C ILE A 94 -5.04 -35.80 -18.18
N ASP A 95 -4.08 -36.69 -17.96
CA ASP A 95 -3.36 -37.34 -19.05
C ASP A 95 -4.30 -38.24 -19.85
N ALA A 96 -4.15 -38.22 -21.17
CA ALA A 96 -4.84 -39.13 -22.06
C ALA A 96 -4.31 -40.56 -21.86
N ASN A 97 -5.23 -41.52 -21.81
CA ASN A 97 -4.85 -42.93 -21.88
C ASN A 97 -4.35 -43.25 -23.29
N CYS A 98 -3.29 -44.06 -23.39
CA CYS A 98 -2.70 -44.42 -24.68
C CYS A 98 -3.77 -44.98 -25.64
N GLY A 99 -3.97 -44.31 -26.78
CA GLY A 99 -4.96 -44.69 -27.79
C GLY A 99 -6.36 -44.10 -27.60
N GLN A 100 -6.59 -43.24 -26.61
CA GLN A 100 -7.87 -42.57 -26.38
C GLN A 100 -7.72 -41.04 -26.34
N ALA A 101 -8.69 -40.32 -26.90
CA ALA A 101 -8.78 -38.85 -26.82
C ALA A 101 -9.53 -38.42 -25.54
N ASN A 102 -9.08 -38.86 -24.36
CA ASN A 102 -9.73 -38.58 -23.08
C ASN A 102 -8.89 -37.70 -22.13
N GLY A 103 -7.76 -37.17 -22.60
CA GLY A 103 -6.99 -36.18 -21.84
C GLY A 103 -7.72 -34.84 -21.80
N SER A 104 -7.53 -34.08 -20.73
CA SER A 104 -8.12 -32.75 -20.58
C SER A 104 -7.17 -31.83 -19.82
N VAL A 105 -7.08 -30.58 -20.24
CA VAL A 105 -6.41 -29.51 -19.50
C VAL A 105 -7.47 -28.52 -19.06
N SER A 106 -7.46 -28.19 -17.78
CA SER A 106 -8.23 -27.07 -17.24
C SER A 106 -7.32 -26.12 -16.48
N VAL A 107 -7.60 -24.83 -16.57
CA VAL A 107 -6.85 -23.78 -15.87
C VAL A 107 -7.81 -23.10 -14.91
N ASN A 108 -7.49 -23.14 -13.62
CA ASN A 108 -8.23 -22.41 -12.59
C ASN A 108 -7.40 -21.19 -12.16
N ALA A 109 -8.02 -20.01 -12.08
CA ALA A 109 -7.39 -18.82 -11.53
C ALA A 109 -7.86 -18.58 -10.09
N SER A 110 -6.95 -18.18 -9.20
CA SER A 110 -7.27 -17.72 -7.84
C SER A 110 -6.50 -16.44 -7.51
N GLY A 111 -7.08 -15.55 -6.68
CA GLY A 111 -6.48 -14.25 -6.32
C GLY A 111 -6.65 -13.15 -7.39
N GLY A 112 -6.15 -11.94 -7.13
CA GLY A 112 -6.32 -10.77 -8.01
C GLY A 112 -7.66 -10.01 -7.88
N THR A 113 -7.69 -8.79 -8.42
CA THR A 113 -8.84 -7.85 -8.42
C THR A 113 -9.19 -7.48 -9.86
N GLY A 114 -9.87 -8.37 -10.59
CA GLY A 114 -10.30 -8.07 -11.96
C GLY A 114 -11.12 -9.19 -12.59
N THR A 115 -12.02 -8.81 -13.50
CA THR A 115 -12.79 -9.73 -14.35
C THR A 115 -11.85 -10.40 -15.35
N TYR A 116 -11.80 -11.74 -15.32
CA TYR A 116 -10.90 -12.50 -16.20
C TYR A 116 -11.50 -12.66 -17.60
N THR A 117 -10.71 -12.33 -18.63
CA THR A 117 -10.99 -12.71 -20.02
C THR A 117 -10.16 -13.95 -20.34
N TYR A 118 -10.82 -15.10 -20.51
CA TYR A 118 -10.16 -16.33 -20.96
C TYR A 118 -10.16 -16.36 -22.49
N LEU A 119 -8.97 -16.36 -23.11
CA LEU A 119 -8.77 -16.67 -24.52
C LEU A 119 -8.30 -18.13 -24.59
N TRP A 120 -9.11 -18.99 -25.18
CA TRP A 120 -8.71 -20.33 -25.58
C TRP A 120 -8.26 -20.24 -27.05
N ASP A 121 -7.03 -20.67 -27.34
CA ASP A 121 -6.52 -20.87 -28.70
C ASP A 121 -6.67 -22.38 -29.01
N ASP A 122 -7.20 -22.69 -30.20
CA ASP A 122 -7.54 -24.05 -30.67
C ASP A 122 -6.32 -24.76 -31.29
#